data_AF-A0A1Z5IE61-F1
#
_entry.id   AF-A0A1Z5IE61-F1
#
_cell.length_a   1.000
_cell.length_b   1.000
_cell.length_c   1.000
_cell.angle_alpha   90.00
_cell.angle_beta   90.00
_cell.angle_gamma   90.00
#
_symmetry.space_group_name_H-M   'P 1'
#
loop_
_entity.id
_entity.type
_entity.pdbx_description
1 polymer ?
#
loop_
_entity_poly.entity_id
_entity_poly.type
_entity_poly.pdbx_seq_one_letter_code
_entity_poly.pdbx_strand_id
1 'polypeptide(L)'
;MNGLFSRTNLPEFLRNRRLRGLALFMIALSVAGIVLAFLFSWVLGLLALVAVVTSLVFAFNTMNEISADMNRYIADLSFRINRGEQEALIDMPVGVMIFGDNDAIEWVNPYLQQYFGDETVLSKRMSDVDPELENLIQAHVDDEQPQTVTWRDRQFSFLVQKDFRAVYMIEVTHFTQIEQRYENERIAIGQVFLDNYDEVTQSMTDQEISNLRNYVTNELSV
;
A
#
# COMPACT_ATOMS: atom_id res chain seq x y z
N MET A 1 12.45 39.47 37.97
CA MET A 1 11.18 38.80 38.34
C MET A 1 10.18 39.11 37.25
N ASN A 2 9.91 38.18 36.32
CA ASN A 2 8.76 38.15 35.41
C ASN A 2 8.95 36.97 34.46
N GLY A 3 8.41 35.80 34.82
CA GLY A 3 8.60 34.57 34.04
C GLY A 3 7.78 33.39 34.55
N LEU A 4 6.58 33.63 35.09
CA LEU A 4 5.72 32.56 35.63
C LEU A 4 4.46 32.27 34.79
N PHE A 5 4.29 32.92 33.64
CA PHE A 5 3.17 32.66 32.72
C PHE A 5 3.62 32.61 31.26
N SER A 6 4.47 31.64 30.91
CA SER A 6 4.63 31.23 29.52
C SER A 6 3.49 30.26 29.15
N ARG A 7 2.77 30.56 28.06
CA ARG A 7 1.63 29.79 27.52
C ARG A 7 1.98 28.34 27.10
N THR A 8 3.22 27.91 27.31
CA THR A 8 3.76 26.59 26.98
C THR A 8 3.67 25.55 28.10
N ASN A 9 3.34 25.96 29.35
CA ASN A 9 3.18 25.04 30.50
C ASN A 9 1.72 24.91 30.96
N LEU A 10 0.76 25.11 30.06
CA LEU A 10 -0.65 24.82 30.37
C LEU A 10 -0.81 23.31 30.46
N PRO A 11 -1.22 22.74 31.61
CA PRO A 11 -1.39 21.30 31.74
C PRO A 11 -2.42 20.79 30.72
N GLU A 12 -2.16 19.61 30.15
CA GLU A 12 -2.82 19.14 28.93
C GLU A 12 -4.36 19.07 29.03
N PHE A 13 -4.91 18.95 30.24
CA PHE A 13 -6.35 18.96 30.50
C PHE A 13 -7.04 20.31 30.18
N LEU A 14 -6.30 21.44 30.16
CA LEU A 14 -6.86 22.75 29.78
C LEU A 14 -7.02 22.90 28.26
N ARG A 15 -6.40 22.03 27.46
CA ARG A 15 -6.50 22.04 25.99
C ARG A 15 -7.82 21.45 25.50
N ASN A 16 -8.36 20.46 26.22
CA ASN A 16 -9.63 19.82 25.89
C ASN A 16 -10.82 20.57 26.50
N ARG A 17 -11.81 20.96 25.68
CA ARG A 17 -12.95 21.81 26.08
C ARG A 17 -13.77 21.23 27.24
N ARG A 18 -13.93 19.91 27.31
CA ARG A 18 -14.67 19.22 28.39
C ARG A 18 -13.90 19.21 29.71
N LEU A 19 -12.61 18.87 29.64
CA LEU A 19 -11.73 18.85 30.81
C LEU A 19 -11.47 20.25 31.38
N ARG A 20 -11.37 21.26 30.51
CA ARG A 20 -11.30 22.68 30.92
C ARG A 20 -12.53 23.12 31.71
N GLY A 21 -13.73 22.68 31.31
CA GLY A 21 -14.96 22.97 32.04
C GLY A 21 -14.97 22.37 33.44
N LEU A 22 -14.57 21.11 33.56
CA LEU A 22 -14.45 20.42 34.86
C LEU A 22 -13.39 21.06 35.77
N ALA A 23 -12.24 21.45 35.23
CA ALA A 23 -11.19 22.11 35.99
C ALA A 23 -11.62 23.48 36.52
N LEU A 24 -12.28 24.30 35.69
CA LEU A 24 -12.82 25.59 36.12
C LEU A 24 -13.90 25.44 37.20
N PHE A 25 -14.75 24.42 37.07
CA PHE A 25 -15.76 24.11 38.08
C PHE A 25 -15.14 23.71 39.43
N MET A 26 -14.12 22.84 39.42
CA MET A 26 -13.40 22.46 40.64
C MET A 26 -12.72 23.67 41.31
N ILE A 27 -12.05 24.52 40.53
CA ILE A 27 -11.41 25.74 41.05
C ILE A 27 -12.47 26.66 41.70
N ALA A 28 -13.60 26.86 41.04
CA ALA A 28 -14.69 27.68 41.57
C ALA A 28 -15.23 27.11 42.90
N LEU A 29 -15.40 25.79 42.98
CA LEU A 29 -15.86 25.11 44.19
C LEU A 29 -14.84 25.23 45.34
N SER A 30 -13.55 25.06 45.04
CA SER A 30 -12.48 25.23 46.03
C SER A 30 -12.42 26.66 46.57
N VAL A 31 -12.53 27.68 45.70
CA VAL A 31 -12.55 29.08 46.11
C VAL A 31 -13.78 29.37 46.98
N ALA A 32 -14.96 28.90 46.60
CA ALA A 32 -16.17 29.06 47.40
C ALA A 32 -16.04 28.40 48.78
N GLY A 33 -15.44 27.20 48.86
CA GLY A 33 -15.16 26.49 50.11
C GLY A 33 -14.20 27.26 51.03
N ILE A 34 -13.13 27.85 50.47
CA ILE A 34 -12.19 28.67 51.23
C ILE A 34 -12.90 29.91 51.79
N VAL A 35 -13.69 30.61 50.98
CA VAL A 35 -14.43 31.81 51.41
C VAL A 35 -15.39 31.49 52.55
N LEU A 36 -16.15 30.40 52.43
CA LEU A 36 -17.05 29.94 53.50
C LEU A 36 -16.29 29.56 54.78
N ALA A 37 -15.13 28.90 54.65
CA ALA A 37 -14.29 28.54 55.79
C ALA A 37 -13.77 29.77 56.54
N PHE A 38 -13.33 30.81 55.82
CA PHE A 38 -12.89 32.08 56.41
C PHE A 38 -14.03 32.84 57.11
N LEU A 39 -15.26 32.76 56.60
CA LEU A 39 -16.43 33.37 57.24
C LEU A 39 -16.81 32.69 58.57
N PHE A 40 -16.53 31.38 58.71
CA PHE A 40 -16.82 30.65 59.93
C PHE A 40 -15.72 30.80 60.99
N SER A 41 -14.44 30.66 60.60
CA SER A 41 -13.30 31.03 61.44
C SER A 41 -12.02 31.19 60.63
N TRP A 42 -11.18 32.14 61.03
CA TRP A 42 -9.89 32.38 60.36
C TRP A 42 -8.94 31.16 60.42
N VAL A 43 -9.04 30.34 61.47
CA VAL A 43 -8.25 29.11 61.62
C VAL A 43 -8.68 28.04 60.60
N LEU A 44 -9.98 27.81 60.42
CA LEU A 44 -10.48 26.86 59.41
C LEU A 44 -10.17 27.34 57.99
N GLY A 45 -10.24 28.65 57.73
CA GLY A 45 -9.84 29.24 56.46
C GLY A 45 -8.38 28.95 56.12
N LEU A 46 -7.48 29.11 57.10
CA LEU A 46 -6.05 28.82 56.93
C LEU A 46 -5.81 27.32 56.65
N LEU A 47 -6.51 26.44 57.36
CA LEU A 47 -6.40 24.99 57.20
C LEU A 47 -6.91 24.53 55.82
N ALA A 48 -8.04 25.08 55.37
CA ALA A 48 -8.59 24.84 54.04
C ALA A 48 -7.65 25.34 52.94
N LEU A 49 -7.02 26.51 53.13
CA LEU A 49 -6.05 27.05 52.17
C LEU A 49 -4.84 26.14 52.03
N VAL A 50 -4.27 25.66 53.15
CA VAL A 50 -3.15 24.71 53.12
C VAL A 50 -3.55 23.42 52.41
N ALA A 51 -4.73 22.87 52.70
CA ALA A 51 -5.23 21.65 52.05
C ALA A 51 -5.41 21.81 50.53
N VAL A 52 -5.88 22.96 50.07
CA VAL A 52 -6.03 23.24 48.63
C VAL A 52 -4.66 23.38 47.97
N VAL A 53 -3.71 24.10 48.60
CA VAL A 53 -2.35 24.26 48.06
C VAL A 53 -1.64 22.92 47.96
N THR A 54 -1.70 22.06 48.99
CA THR A 54 -1.08 20.73 48.95
C THR A 54 -1.71 19.84 47.88
N SER A 55 -3.03 19.88 47.74
CA SER A 55 -3.75 19.14 46.69
C SER A 55 -3.36 19.60 45.28
N LEU A 56 -3.17 20.91 45.09
CA LEU A 56 -2.72 21.48 43.83
C LEU A 56 -1.31 20.99 43.47
N VAL A 57 -0.38 21.03 44.42
CA VAL A 57 1.01 20.56 44.21
C VAL A 57 1.03 19.07 43.87
N PHE A 58 0.27 18.26 44.59
CA PHE A 58 0.16 16.82 44.31
C PHE A 58 -0.40 16.57 42.89
N ALA A 59 -1.48 17.25 42.52
CA ALA A 59 -2.08 17.13 41.20
C ALA A 59 -1.12 17.53 40.06
N PHE A 60 -0.33 18.59 40.24
CA PHE A 60 0.67 19.01 39.25
C PHE A 60 1.78 17.97 39.07
N ASN A 61 2.31 17.39 40.16
CA ASN A 61 3.36 16.38 40.08
C ASN A 61 2.87 15.11 39.38
N THR A 62 1.70 14.58 39.77
CA THR A 62 1.10 13.40 39.14
C THR A 62 0.81 13.63 37.66
N MET A 63 0.35 14.83 37.29
CA MET A 63 0.08 15.14 35.88
C MET A 63 1.35 15.12 35.03
N ASN A 64 2.47 15.64 35.54
CA ASN A 64 3.75 15.64 34.82
C ASN A 64 4.27 14.21 34.58
N GLU A 65 4.13 13.32 35.56
CA GLU A 65 4.49 11.91 35.43
C GLU A 65 3.61 11.22 34.36
N ILE A 66 2.30 11.40 34.42
CA ILE A 66 1.36 10.82 33.45
C ILE A 66 1.63 11.33 32.03
N SER A 67 1.87 12.63 31.85
CA SER A 67 2.19 13.18 30.53
C SER A 67 3.52 12.65 29.99
N ALA A 68 4.53 12.44 30.85
CA ALA A 68 5.81 11.86 30.43
C ALA A 68 5.66 10.41 29.97
N ASP A 69 4.88 9.60 30.69
CA ASP A 69 4.60 8.20 30.33
C ASP A 69 3.73 8.09 29.08
N MET A 70 2.73 8.96 28.93
CA MET A 70 1.89 9.02 27.74
C MET A 70 2.71 9.38 26.51
N ASN A 71 3.60 10.38 26.61
CA ASN A 71 4.48 10.76 25.50
C ASN A 71 5.45 9.62 25.12
N ARG A 72 5.97 8.89 26.11
CA ARG A 72 6.83 7.72 25.87
C ARG A 72 6.07 6.57 25.21
N TYR A 73 4.85 6.30 25.68
CA TYR A 73 3.96 5.28 25.10
C TYR A 73 3.57 5.63 23.66
N ILE A 74 3.21 6.88 23.40
CA ILE A 74 2.95 7.38 22.04
C ILE A 74 4.20 7.25 21.17
N ALA A 75 5.38 7.63 21.67
CA ALA A 75 6.62 7.53 20.91
C ALA A 75 6.99 6.06 20.58
N ASP A 76 6.84 5.14 21.52
CA ASP A 76 7.09 3.71 21.30
C ASP A 76 6.09 3.09 20.32
N LEU A 77 4.81 3.45 20.44
CA LEU A 77 3.77 3.03 19.50
C LEU A 77 4.02 3.59 18.10
N SER A 78 4.34 4.88 17.97
CA SER A 78 4.72 5.51 16.70
C SER A 78 5.98 4.87 16.10
N PHE A 79 6.96 4.47 16.92
CA PHE A 79 8.15 3.77 16.48
C PHE A 79 7.83 2.36 15.94
N ARG A 80 6.92 1.63 16.60
CA ARG A 80 6.46 0.30 16.16
C ARG A 80 5.55 0.35 14.94
N ILE A 81 4.73 1.38 14.79
CA ILE A 81 3.88 1.60 13.61
C ILE A 81 4.76 1.97 12.39
N ASN A 82 5.69 2.92 12.52
CA ASN A 82 6.58 3.29 11.41
C ASN A 82 7.45 2.12 10.93
N ARG A 83 7.85 1.20 11.83
CA ARG A 83 8.66 0.03 11.46
C ARG A 83 7.81 -1.14 10.95
N GLY A 84 6.61 -1.33 11.49
CA GLY A 84 5.63 -2.30 10.96
C GLY A 84 5.09 -1.91 9.58
N GLU A 85 4.94 -0.61 9.30
CA GLU A 85 4.65 -0.11 7.95
C GLU A 85 5.88 -0.24 7.04
N GLN A 86 7.09 0.07 7.49
CA GLN A 86 8.29 -0.10 6.66
C GLN A 86 8.72 -1.56 6.43
N GLU A 87 8.16 -2.57 7.10
CA GLU A 87 8.47 -3.98 6.81
C GLU A 87 7.26 -4.76 6.25
N ALA A 88 6.02 -4.25 6.37
CA ALA A 88 4.81 -4.90 5.82
C ALA A 88 4.08 -4.11 4.70
N LEU A 89 4.36 -2.81 4.52
CA LEU A 89 3.92 -2.03 3.34
C LEU A 89 4.98 -1.95 2.23
N ILE A 90 6.13 -2.60 2.40
CA ILE A 90 7.07 -2.80 1.30
C ILE A 90 6.51 -3.94 0.42
N ASP A 91 6.22 -3.61 -0.84
CA ASP A 91 5.86 -4.50 -1.95
C ASP A 91 4.43 -5.09 -1.97
N MET A 92 3.39 -4.26 -1.97
CA MET A 92 2.17 -4.66 -2.69
C MET A 92 2.47 -4.46 -4.20
N PRO A 93 2.70 -5.52 -5.01
CA PRO A 93 3.12 -5.39 -6.41
C PRO A 93 1.93 -5.07 -7.32
N VAL A 94 0.99 -4.26 -6.82
CA VAL A 94 -0.26 -3.94 -7.50
C VAL A 94 -0.24 -2.45 -7.81
N GLY A 95 -0.11 -2.12 -9.07
CA GLY A 95 -0.39 -0.81 -9.61
C GLY A 95 -1.89 -0.58 -9.68
N VAL A 96 -2.34 0.56 -9.15
CA VAL A 96 -3.74 0.97 -9.20
C VAL A 96 -3.80 2.39 -9.72
N MET A 97 -4.69 2.59 -10.69
CA MET A 97 -5.01 3.89 -11.25
C MET A 97 -6.52 4.10 -11.28
N ILE A 98 -6.98 5.30 -10.95
CA ILE A 98 -8.40 5.67 -10.95
C ILE A 98 -8.62 6.86 -11.88
N PHE A 99 -9.67 6.76 -12.68
CA PHE A 99 -10.09 7.77 -13.64
C PHE A 99 -11.34 8.53 -13.17
N GLY A 100 -11.34 9.84 -13.43
CA GLY A 100 -12.50 10.71 -13.26
C GLY A 100 -13.49 10.64 -14.41
N ASP A 101 -14.47 11.55 -14.43
CA ASP A 101 -15.54 11.58 -15.45
C ASP A 101 -15.05 11.97 -16.87
N ASN A 102 -13.86 12.56 -16.99
CA ASN A 102 -13.31 13.09 -18.25
C ASN A 102 -12.09 12.29 -18.76
N ASP A 103 -11.96 11.01 -18.37
CA ASP A 103 -10.77 10.16 -18.61
C ASP A 103 -9.46 10.76 -18.06
N ALA A 104 -9.59 11.70 -17.11
CA ALA A 104 -8.47 12.29 -16.41
C ALA A 104 -8.05 11.38 -15.24
N ILE A 105 -6.75 11.20 -15.06
CA ILE A 105 -6.19 10.41 -13.97
C ILE A 105 -6.41 11.17 -12.65
N GLU A 106 -7.30 10.70 -11.79
CA GLU A 106 -7.57 11.34 -10.49
C GLU A 106 -6.61 10.85 -9.42
N TRP A 107 -6.18 9.59 -9.52
CA TRP A 107 -5.30 8.99 -8.54
C TRP A 107 -4.47 7.87 -9.16
N VAL A 108 -3.22 7.77 -8.72
CA VAL A 108 -2.30 6.67 -9.04
C VAL A 108 -1.52 6.35 -7.78
N ASN A 109 -1.32 5.06 -7.50
CA ASN A 109 -0.54 4.65 -6.34
C ASN A 109 0.98 4.79 -6.59
N PRO A 110 1.82 4.92 -5.53
CA PRO A 110 3.26 5.08 -5.69
C PRO A 110 3.94 3.96 -6.49
N TYR A 111 3.45 2.73 -6.36
CA TYR A 111 3.96 1.59 -7.13
C TYR A 111 3.79 1.77 -8.64
N LEU A 112 2.64 2.27 -9.11
CA LEU A 112 2.45 2.50 -10.55
C LEU A 112 3.10 3.82 -11.00
N GLN A 113 3.16 4.83 -10.13
CA GLN A 113 3.82 6.11 -10.41
C GLN A 113 5.29 5.95 -10.82
N GLN A 114 6.01 4.97 -10.25
CA GLN A 114 7.42 4.74 -10.59
C GLN A 114 7.63 4.41 -12.09
N TYR A 115 6.62 3.82 -12.74
CA TYR A 115 6.69 3.51 -14.16
C TYR A 115 6.53 4.75 -15.03
N PHE A 116 5.86 5.80 -14.53
CA PHE A 116 5.74 7.10 -15.19
C PHE A 116 6.91 8.06 -14.91
N GLY A 117 7.84 7.67 -14.02
CA GLY A 117 8.98 8.50 -13.64
C GLY A 117 8.57 9.80 -12.93
N ASP A 118 9.26 10.90 -13.26
CA ASP A 118 9.03 12.22 -12.67
C ASP A 118 7.85 12.98 -13.29
N GLU A 119 7.10 12.35 -14.20
CA GLU A 119 5.96 13.00 -14.83
C GLU A 119 4.77 13.13 -13.87
N THR A 120 4.25 14.35 -13.76
CA THR A 120 2.97 14.58 -13.07
C THR A 120 1.85 14.05 -13.96
N VAL A 121 1.31 12.88 -13.61
CA VAL A 121 0.21 12.23 -14.35
C VAL A 121 -1.17 12.64 -13.86
N LEU A 122 -1.27 13.15 -12.63
CA LEU A 122 -2.54 13.57 -12.02
C LEU A 122 -3.21 14.70 -12.81
N SER A 123 -4.53 14.60 -12.93
CA SER A 123 -5.41 15.54 -13.66
C SER A 123 -5.10 15.72 -15.14
N LYS A 124 -4.29 14.84 -15.74
CA LYS A 124 -4.07 14.76 -17.18
C LYS A 124 -4.90 13.61 -17.77
N ARG A 125 -5.24 13.72 -19.05
CA ARG A 125 -5.85 12.61 -19.79
C ARG A 125 -4.81 11.53 -20.06
N MET A 126 -5.23 10.27 -20.05
CA MET A 126 -4.32 9.16 -20.34
C MET A 126 -3.67 9.29 -21.73
N SER A 127 -4.42 9.76 -22.72
CA SER A 127 -3.93 10.02 -24.09
C SER A 127 -2.70 10.91 -24.14
N ASP A 128 -2.65 11.92 -23.25
CA ASP A 128 -1.57 12.90 -23.22
C ASP A 128 -0.34 12.39 -22.44
N VAL A 129 -0.55 11.41 -21.57
CA VAL A 129 0.48 10.82 -20.70
C VAL A 129 1.11 9.60 -21.36
N ASP A 130 0.29 8.63 -21.76
CA ASP A 130 0.73 7.38 -22.36
C ASP A 130 -0.34 6.84 -23.33
N PRO A 131 -0.23 7.15 -24.64
CA PRO A 131 -1.16 6.67 -25.65
C PRO A 131 -1.17 5.14 -25.79
N GLU A 132 -0.06 4.47 -25.50
CA GLU A 132 0.03 3.01 -25.57
C GLU A 132 -0.82 2.38 -24.47
N LEU A 133 -0.70 2.90 -23.24
CA LEU A 133 -1.50 2.44 -22.11
C LEU A 133 -2.99 2.77 -22.30
N GLU A 134 -3.35 3.90 -22.89
CA GLU A 134 -4.74 4.21 -23.23
C GLU A 134 -5.35 3.15 -24.16
N ASN A 135 -4.61 2.77 -25.21
CA ASN A 135 -5.06 1.75 -26.15
C ASN A 135 -5.24 0.38 -25.45
N LEU A 136 -4.35 0.02 -24.52
CA LEU A 136 -4.49 -1.20 -23.72
C LEU A 136 -5.74 -1.16 -22.84
N ILE A 137 -6.02 -0.03 -22.18
CA ILE A 137 -7.23 0.14 -21.37
C ILE A 137 -8.48 -0.04 -22.23
N GLN A 138 -8.52 0.58 -23.41
CA GLN A 138 -9.68 0.48 -24.31
C GLN A 138 -9.85 -0.93 -24.89
N ALA A 139 -8.76 -1.61 -25.24
CA ALA A 139 -8.80 -2.96 -25.79
C ALA A 139 -9.32 -4.01 -24.78
N HIS A 140 -9.06 -3.79 -23.48
CA HIS A 140 -9.38 -4.72 -22.40
C HIS A 140 -10.49 -4.21 -21.46
N VAL A 141 -11.30 -3.24 -21.90
CA VAL A 141 -12.35 -2.63 -21.07
C VAL A 141 -13.52 -3.58 -20.77
N ASP A 142 -13.78 -4.53 -21.68
CA ASP A 142 -14.89 -5.49 -21.60
C ASP A 142 -14.45 -6.86 -21.05
N ASP A 143 -13.17 -7.01 -20.69
CA ASP A 143 -12.65 -8.28 -20.17
C ASP A 143 -13.03 -8.48 -18.70
N GLU A 144 -13.66 -9.61 -18.40
CA GLU A 144 -14.07 -9.96 -17.03
C GLU A 144 -12.92 -10.52 -16.18
N GLN A 145 -11.85 -10.99 -16.82
CA GLN A 145 -10.70 -11.64 -16.17
C GLN A 145 -9.40 -10.92 -16.51
N PRO A 146 -8.41 -10.90 -15.59
CA PRO A 146 -7.12 -10.28 -15.86
C PRO A 146 -6.45 -10.88 -17.10
N GLN A 147 -5.98 -10.02 -18.00
CA GLN A 147 -5.22 -10.42 -19.20
C GLN A 147 -3.75 -10.07 -19.05
N THR A 148 -2.87 -10.88 -19.63
CA THR A 148 -1.45 -10.55 -19.69
C THR A 148 -1.19 -9.61 -20.87
N VAL A 149 -0.77 -8.39 -20.59
CA VAL A 149 -0.43 -7.37 -21.59
C VAL A 149 1.05 -7.00 -21.51
N THR A 150 1.60 -6.51 -22.62
CA THR A 150 2.96 -5.95 -22.63
C THR A 150 2.88 -4.43 -22.60
N TRP A 151 3.61 -3.81 -21.69
CA TRP A 151 3.74 -2.35 -21.60
C TRP A 151 5.16 -2.02 -21.16
N ARG A 152 5.85 -1.13 -21.89
CA ARG A 152 7.24 -0.70 -21.60
C ARG A 152 8.21 -1.87 -21.37
N ASP A 153 8.20 -2.85 -22.28
CA ASP A 153 9.04 -4.07 -22.27
C ASP A 153 8.85 -4.99 -21.05
N ARG A 154 7.74 -4.84 -20.33
CA ARG A 154 7.37 -5.68 -19.18
C ARG A 154 6.01 -6.31 -19.41
N GLN A 155 5.77 -7.44 -18.76
CA GLN A 155 4.46 -8.10 -18.81
C GLN A 155 3.68 -7.80 -17.54
N PHE A 156 2.41 -7.42 -17.72
CA PHE A 156 1.50 -7.09 -16.65
C PHE A 156 0.24 -7.94 -16.74
N SER A 157 -0.20 -8.47 -15.60
CA SER A 157 -1.58 -8.90 -15.42
C SER A 157 -2.43 -7.65 -15.24
N PHE A 158 -3.36 -7.45 -16.17
CA PHE A 158 -4.06 -6.20 -16.41
C PHE A 158 -5.57 -6.44 -16.33
N LEU A 159 -6.26 -5.63 -15.53
CA LEU A 159 -7.71 -5.70 -15.36
C LEU A 159 -8.31 -4.30 -15.31
N VAL A 160 -9.30 -4.06 -16.16
CA VAL A 160 -10.09 -2.83 -16.16
C VAL A 160 -11.40 -3.07 -15.43
N GLN A 161 -11.65 -2.32 -14.36
CA GLN A 161 -12.93 -2.35 -13.65
C GLN A 161 -13.73 -1.09 -13.96
N LYS A 162 -14.64 -1.21 -14.93
CA LYS A 162 -15.48 -0.11 -15.42
C LYS A 162 -16.34 0.51 -14.32
N ASP A 163 -16.94 -0.31 -13.46
CA ASP A 163 -17.82 0.15 -12.37
C ASP A 163 -17.11 1.08 -11.39
N PHE A 164 -15.82 0.85 -11.17
CA PHE A 164 -14.97 1.64 -10.26
C PHE A 164 -14.09 2.64 -10.99
N ARG A 165 -14.13 2.66 -12.34
CA ARG A 165 -13.21 3.43 -13.20
C ARG A 165 -11.76 3.25 -12.78
N ALA A 166 -11.39 2.01 -12.50
CA ALA A 166 -10.09 1.65 -11.96
C ALA A 166 -9.38 0.68 -12.91
N VAL A 167 -8.07 0.84 -13.02
CA VAL A 167 -7.20 -0.08 -13.75
C VAL A 167 -6.22 -0.68 -12.74
N TYR A 168 -6.15 -2.00 -12.73
CA TYR A 168 -5.28 -2.79 -11.89
C TYR A 168 -4.18 -3.42 -12.76
N MET A 169 -2.92 -3.29 -12.31
CA MET A 169 -1.75 -3.79 -13.04
C MET A 169 -0.81 -4.49 -12.07
N ILE A 170 -0.45 -5.74 -12.33
CA ILE A 170 0.52 -6.48 -11.53
C ILE A 170 1.64 -6.95 -12.45
N GLU A 171 2.89 -6.60 -12.15
CA GLU A 171 3.99 -7.08 -12.98
C GLU A 171 4.17 -8.60 -12.85
N VAL A 172 4.11 -9.31 -13.97
CA VAL A 172 4.24 -10.77 -14.08
C VAL A 172 5.38 -11.19 -15.01
N THR A 173 6.27 -10.25 -15.37
CA THR A 173 7.43 -10.48 -16.26
C THR A 173 8.26 -11.70 -15.89
N HIS A 174 8.56 -11.88 -14.60
CA HIS A 174 9.37 -13.01 -14.15
C HIS A 174 8.69 -14.37 -14.39
N PHE A 175 7.40 -14.46 -14.06
CA PHE A 175 6.63 -15.71 -14.20
C PHE A 175 6.41 -16.07 -15.66
N THR A 176 6.11 -15.08 -16.49
CA THR A 176 5.91 -15.27 -17.94
C THR A 176 7.20 -15.70 -18.64
N GLN A 177 8.37 -15.21 -18.22
CA GLN A 177 9.66 -15.69 -18.71
C GLN A 177 9.95 -17.14 -18.31
N ILE A 178 9.59 -17.53 -17.08
CA ILE A 178 9.76 -18.92 -16.61
C ILE A 178 8.86 -19.85 -17.41
N GLU A 179 7.59 -19.48 -17.62
CA GLU A 179 6.64 -20.26 -18.40
C GLU A 179 7.12 -20.45 -19.85
N GLN A 180 7.56 -19.37 -20.50
CA GLN A 180 8.13 -19.44 -21.85
C GLN A 180 9.38 -20.33 -21.92
N ARG A 181 10.28 -20.22 -20.93
CA ARG A 181 11.46 -21.10 -20.88
C ARG A 181 11.05 -22.56 -20.75
N TYR A 182 10.12 -22.86 -19.85
CA TYR A 182 9.62 -24.21 -19.64
C TYR A 182 9.01 -24.80 -20.91
N GLU A 183 8.17 -24.04 -21.61
CA GLU A 183 7.58 -24.48 -22.88
C GLU A 183 8.64 -24.69 -23.97
N ASN A 184 9.66 -23.84 -24.03
CA ASN A 184 10.79 -24.00 -24.97
C ASN A 184 11.71 -25.19 -24.64
N GLU A 185 11.84 -25.55 -23.37
CA GLU A 185 12.62 -26.70 -22.90
C GLU A 185 11.82 -28.02 -22.91
N ARG A 186 10.51 -27.96 -23.23
CA ARG A 186 9.63 -29.11 -23.19
C ARG A 186 9.98 -30.09 -24.32
N ILE A 187 10.41 -31.29 -23.95
CA ILE A 187 10.72 -32.35 -24.90
C ILE A 187 9.45 -32.74 -25.65
N ALA A 188 9.45 -32.58 -26.98
CA ALA A 188 8.43 -33.10 -27.86
C ALA A 188 8.92 -34.43 -28.47
N ILE A 189 8.11 -35.49 -28.35
CA ILE A 189 8.34 -36.77 -29.04
C ILE A 189 7.31 -36.87 -30.15
N GLY A 190 7.76 -36.88 -31.40
CA GLY A 190 6.93 -37.09 -32.58
C GLY A 190 7.09 -38.52 -33.12
N GLN A 191 5.99 -39.10 -33.62
CA GLN A 191 6.03 -40.32 -34.42
C GLN A 191 5.59 -40.00 -35.85
N VAL A 192 6.45 -40.33 -36.81
CA VAL A 192 6.17 -40.14 -38.23
C VAL A 192 5.75 -41.47 -38.83
N PHE A 193 4.59 -41.49 -39.49
CA PHE A 193 4.11 -42.61 -40.27
C PHE A 193 4.21 -42.27 -41.75
N LEU A 194 4.86 -43.14 -42.51
CA LEU A 194 4.95 -43.03 -43.96
C LEU A 194 3.84 -43.89 -44.56
N ASP A 195 2.94 -43.26 -45.31
CA ASP A 195 1.87 -43.99 -45.99
C ASP A 195 2.45 -44.83 -47.14
N ASN A 196 1.96 -46.06 -47.30
CA ASN A 196 2.33 -47.02 -48.34
C ASN A 196 3.84 -47.33 -48.49
N TYR A 197 4.63 -47.19 -47.43
CA TYR A 197 6.07 -47.49 -47.44
C TYR A 197 6.38 -48.95 -47.84
N ASP A 198 5.58 -49.89 -47.34
CA ASP A 198 5.76 -51.32 -47.61
C ASP A 198 5.43 -51.68 -49.07
N GLU A 199 4.48 -50.99 -49.70
CA GLU A 199 4.10 -51.25 -51.09
C GLU A 199 5.16 -50.75 -52.07
N VAL A 200 5.74 -49.58 -51.81
CA VAL A 200 6.78 -48.99 -52.67
C VAL A 200 8.08 -49.82 -52.59
N THR A 201 8.45 -50.26 -51.38
CA THR A 201 9.69 -51.00 -51.15
C THR A 201 9.68 -52.43 -51.69
N GLN A 202 8.50 -53.04 -51.91
CA GLN A 202 8.39 -54.37 -52.53
C GLN A 202 8.95 -54.45 -53.95
N SER A 203 8.95 -53.34 -54.69
CA SER A 203 9.46 -53.28 -56.07
C SER A 203 10.94 -52.87 -56.17
N MET A 204 11.54 -52.50 -55.04
CA MET A 204 12.89 -51.95 -54.94
C MET A 204 13.93 -53.02 -54.60
N THR A 205 15.16 -52.81 -55.07
CA THR A 205 16.33 -53.57 -54.63
C THR A 205 16.76 -53.16 -53.22
N ASP A 206 17.48 -54.03 -52.51
CA ASP A 206 18.03 -53.74 -51.17
C ASP A 206 18.83 -52.42 -51.12
N GLN A 207 19.51 -52.09 -52.21
CA GLN A 207 20.29 -50.84 -52.33
C GLN A 207 19.38 -49.60 -52.45
N GLU A 208 18.27 -49.69 -53.16
CA GLU A 208 17.28 -48.62 -53.29
C GLU A 208 16.52 -48.38 -51.98
N ILE A 209 16.17 -49.45 -51.26
CA ILE A 209 15.54 -49.36 -49.93
C ILE A 209 16.48 -48.66 -48.94
N SER A 210 17.77 -49.01 -48.96
CA SER A 210 18.79 -48.37 -48.13
C SER A 210 18.91 -46.87 -48.44
N ASN A 211 18.89 -46.50 -49.72
CA ASN A 211 18.94 -45.10 -50.14
C ASN A 211 17.68 -44.32 -49.73
N LEU A 212 16.49 -44.90 -49.89
CA LEU A 212 15.23 -44.29 -49.49
C LEU A 212 15.18 -44.05 -47.98
N ARG A 213 15.59 -45.05 -47.18
CA ARG A 213 15.64 -44.92 -45.71
C ARG A 213 16.59 -43.81 -45.27
N ASN A 214 17.78 -43.72 -45.88
CA ASN A 214 18.73 -42.65 -45.59
C ASN A 214 18.19 -41.28 -46.00
N TYR A 215 17.53 -41.19 -47.15
CA TYR A 215 16.89 -39.95 -47.60
C TYR A 215 15.83 -39.48 -46.59
N VAL A 216 14.88 -40.34 -46.22
CA VAL A 216 13.83 -40.00 -45.26
C VAL A 216 14.40 -39.64 -43.89
N THR A 217 15.40 -40.39 -43.41
CA THR A 217 16.03 -40.10 -42.11
C THR A 217 16.74 -38.74 -42.12
N ASN A 218 17.41 -38.40 -43.22
CA ASN A 218 18.10 -37.11 -43.36
C ASN A 218 17.11 -35.94 -43.46
N GLU A 219 16.03 -36.07 -44.24
CA GLU A 219 15.00 -35.03 -44.34
C GLU A 219 14.27 -34.80 -43.01
N LEU A 220 14.16 -35.82 -42.15
CA LEU A 220 13.54 -35.73 -40.83
C LEU A 220 14.49 -35.30 -39.70
N SER A 221 15.81 -35.30 -39.93
CA SER A 221 16.82 -34.96 -38.91
C SER A 221 17.33 -33.51 -39.00
N VAL A 222 16.62 -32.64 -39.72
CA VAL A 222 16.94 -31.21 -39.87
C VAL A 222 16.53 -30.41 -38.64
#